data_AF-A0A924RQE6-F1
#
_entry.id   AF-A0A924RQE6-F1
#
_cell.length_a   1.000
_cell.length_b   1.000
_cell.length_c   1.000
_cell.angle_alpha   90.00
_cell.angle_beta   90.00
_cell.angle_gamma   90.00
#
_symmetry.space_group_name_H-M   'P 1'
#
loop_
_entity.id
_entity.type
_entity.pdbx_description
1 polymer ?
#
loop_
_entity_poly.entity_id
_entity_poly.type
_entity_poly.pdbx_seq_one_letter_code
_entity_poly.pdbx_strand_id
1 'polypeptide(L)'
;MSSELKIFQLKMHEWKTILPLLILLGLDAVVGQFAEVVATSGFVDQIGIRQLPWMWIVSMVISVSATLGFVLVVDQSKRVTLMSWVLGGFILAYGTVALLLGIQAPDLVVYPLLYIITEVQYIIFPLALWALAGDLFSLADSRRMFPVIAAGAAVGNILGNALAALLAVLFAPTGGGTVWTMSMTALLYGLSLLLI
;
A
#
# COMPACT_ATOMS: atom_id res chain seq x y z
N MET A 1 17.73 -39.10 8.44
CA MET A 1 16.45 -38.61 9.00
C MET A 1 16.50 -37.09 8.98
N SER A 2 16.39 -36.50 7.78
CA SER A 2 16.43 -35.04 7.59
C SER A 2 15.05 -34.48 7.90
N SER A 3 14.98 -33.70 8.97
CA SER A 3 13.82 -32.91 9.36
C SER A 3 13.57 -31.83 8.29
N GLU A 4 12.87 -32.20 7.22
CA GLU A 4 12.25 -31.24 6.33
C GLU A 4 11.16 -30.53 7.12
N LEU A 5 11.38 -29.24 7.40
CA LEU A 5 10.31 -28.32 7.73
C LEU A 5 9.33 -28.31 6.54
N LYS A 6 8.37 -29.24 6.53
CA LYS A 6 7.24 -29.33 5.61
C LYS A 6 6.22 -28.22 5.89
N ILE A 7 6.69 -27.01 6.17
CA ILE A 7 5.82 -25.85 6.31
C ILE A 7 5.61 -25.36 4.86
N PHE A 8 4.43 -25.69 4.32
CA PHE A 8 3.91 -25.32 3.00
C PHE A 8 4.20 -26.18 1.76
N GLN A 9 4.97 -27.27 1.73
CA GLN A 9 5.18 -28.10 0.50
C GLN A 9 5.55 -27.32 -0.79
N LEU A 10 6.26 -26.19 -0.68
CA LEU A 10 6.62 -25.34 -1.84
C LEU A 10 7.78 -25.94 -2.62
N LYS A 11 7.62 -26.08 -3.94
CA LYS A 11 8.70 -26.48 -4.84
C LYS A 11 9.63 -25.29 -5.05
N MET A 12 10.93 -25.55 -5.20
CA MET A 12 11.94 -24.48 -5.32
C MET A 12 11.73 -23.56 -6.54
N HIS A 13 11.05 -24.04 -7.58
CA HIS A 13 10.68 -23.23 -8.75
C HIS A 13 9.54 -22.24 -8.48
N GLU A 14 8.62 -22.56 -7.57
CA GLU A 14 7.43 -21.74 -7.25
C GLU A 14 7.81 -20.47 -6.48
N TRP A 15 8.92 -20.51 -5.73
CA TRP A 15 9.43 -19.36 -4.99
C TRP A 15 9.80 -18.17 -5.89
N LYS A 16 10.21 -18.42 -7.15
CA LYS A 16 10.53 -17.33 -8.09
C LYS A 16 9.32 -16.48 -8.45
N THR A 17 8.11 -17.06 -8.41
CA THR A 17 6.85 -16.38 -8.73
C THR A 17 6.16 -15.84 -7.48
N ILE A 18 6.29 -16.54 -6.35
CA ILE A 18 5.68 -16.14 -5.07
C ILE A 18 6.43 -14.99 -4.42
N LEU A 19 7.77 -15.00 -4.47
CA LEU A 19 8.60 -14.03 -3.77
C LEU A 19 8.34 -12.58 -4.23
N PRO A 20 8.24 -12.27 -5.55
CA PRO A 20 7.87 -10.92 -5.99
C PRO A 20 6.51 -10.48 -5.47
N LEU A 21 5.48 -11.33 -5.51
CA LEU A 21 4.14 -11.00 -5.04
C LEU A 21 4.09 -10.80 -3.53
N LEU A 22 4.81 -11.63 -2.77
CA LEU A 22 4.97 -11.50 -1.33
C LEU A 22 5.65 -10.17 -0.97
N ILE A 23 6.75 -9.85 -1.65
CA ILE A 23 7.49 -8.60 -1.41
C ILE A 23 6.64 -7.40 -1.82
N LEU A 24 5.97 -7.44 -2.97
CA LEU A 24 5.09 -6.38 -3.44
C LEU A 24 3.99 -6.08 -2.43
N LEU A 25 3.26 -7.11 -1.97
CA LEU A 25 2.21 -6.96 -0.98
C LEU A 25 2.75 -6.51 0.39
N GLY A 26 3.92 -7.00 0.77
CA GLY A 26 4.58 -6.59 2.01
C GLY A 26 5.01 -5.13 1.97
N LEU A 27 5.62 -4.67 0.88
CA LEU A 27 6.02 -3.27 0.71
C LEU A 27 4.82 -2.33 0.66
N ASP A 28 3.78 -2.70 -0.10
CA ASP A 28 2.51 -1.97 -0.11
C ASP A 28 1.92 -1.86 1.29
N ALA A 29 1.88 -2.95 2.05
CA ALA A 29 1.41 -2.96 3.43
C ALA A 29 2.24 -2.07 4.36
N VAL A 30 3.59 -2.08 4.24
CA VAL A 30 4.46 -1.17 4.99
C VAL A 30 4.10 0.28 4.70
N VAL A 31 4.03 0.64 3.41
CA VAL A 31 3.77 2.00 2.97
C VAL A 31 2.36 2.44 3.37
N GLY A 32 1.36 1.60 3.14
CA GLY A 32 -0.04 1.88 3.42
C GLY A 32 -0.28 2.11 4.91
N GLN A 33 0.19 1.21 5.77
CA GLN A 33 0.02 1.35 7.21
C GLN A 33 0.80 2.54 7.77
N PHE A 34 2.02 2.76 7.29
CA PHE A 34 2.78 3.93 7.69
C PHE A 34 2.07 5.24 7.30
N ALA A 35 1.61 5.35 6.05
CA ALA A 35 0.92 6.52 5.54
C ALA A 35 -0.45 6.72 6.23
N GLU A 36 -1.19 5.65 6.54
CA GLU A 36 -2.46 5.71 7.27
C GLU A 36 -2.28 6.32 8.67
N VAL A 37 -1.23 5.93 9.40
CA VAL A 37 -0.91 6.50 10.72
C VAL A 37 -0.60 7.99 10.61
N VAL A 38 0.17 8.40 9.60
CA VAL A 38 0.48 9.82 9.35
C VAL A 38 -0.77 10.60 8.95
N ALA A 39 -1.60 10.03 8.07
CA ALA A 39 -2.83 10.66 7.61
C ALA A 39 -3.81 10.87 8.76
N THR A 40 -4.04 9.83 9.56
CA THR A 40 -5.01 9.85 10.66
C THR A 40 -4.56 10.76 11.78
N SER A 41 -3.29 10.67 12.21
CA SER A 41 -2.77 11.55 13.27
C SER A 41 -2.77 13.02 12.84
N GLY A 42 -2.26 13.31 11.63
CA GLY A 42 -2.25 14.67 11.12
C GLY A 42 -3.65 15.25 10.86
N PHE A 43 -4.59 14.44 10.38
CA PHE A 43 -5.98 14.87 10.23
C PHE A 43 -6.61 15.22 11.59
N VAL A 44 -6.42 14.38 12.61
CA VAL A 44 -6.98 14.62 13.94
C VAL A 44 -6.38 15.87 14.59
N ASP A 45 -5.06 16.06 14.46
CA ASP A 45 -4.37 17.22 15.04
C ASP A 45 -4.75 18.54 14.34
N GLN A 46 -4.88 18.54 13.02
CA GLN A 46 -5.05 19.77 12.24
C GLN A 46 -6.52 20.13 11.94
N ILE A 47 -7.37 19.13 11.74
CA ILE A 47 -8.79 19.33 11.34
C ILE A 47 -9.74 19.03 12.50
N GLY A 48 -9.40 18.02 13.30
CA GLY A 48 -10.16 17.65 14.47
C GLY A 48 -10.89 16.31 14.33
N ILE A 49 -11.04 15.65 15.48
CA ILE A 49 -11.66 14.33 15.59
C ILE A 49 -13.15 14.29 15.19
N ARG A 50 -13.88 15.42 15.31
CA ARG A 50 -15.33 15.49 15.02
C ARG A 50 -15.63 15.32 13.53
N GLN A 51 -14.64 15.55 12.67
CA GLN A 51 -14.75 15.51 11.22
C GLN A 51 -14.43 14.13 10.66
N LEU A 52 -13.85 13.22 11.46
CA LEU A 52 -13.52 11.86 11.02
C LEU A 52 -14.70 11.08 10.43
N PRO A 53 -15.92 11.11 11.01
CA PRO A 53 -17.04 10.38 10.41
C PRO A 53 -17.40 10.88 9.01
N TRP A 54 -17.30 12.19 8.79
CA TRP A 54 -17.51 12.78 7.46
C TRP A 54 -16.40 12.39 6.49
N MET A 55 -15.15 12.35 6.97
CA MET A 55 -14.01 11.88 6.18
C MET A 55 -14.21 10.44 5.73
N TRP A 56 -14.66 9.54 6.60
CA TRP A 56 -14.96 8.15 6.23
C TRP A 56 -16.06 8.03 5.19
N ILE A 57 -17.14 8.83 5.30
CA ILE A 57 -18.19 8.85 4.28
C ILE A 57 -17.61 9.26 2.91
N VAL A 58 -16.81 10.32 2.88
CA VAL A 58 -16.15 10.78 1.66
C VAL A 58 -15.21 9.72 1.10
N SER A 59 -14.36 9.12 1.95
CA SER A 59 -13.45 8.04 1.56
C SER A 59 -14.22 6.85 0.98
N MET A 60 -15.33 6.44 1.58
CA MET A 60 -16.14 5.33 1.06
C MET A 60 -16.72 5.63 -0.31
N VAL A 61 -17.25 6.83 -0.53
CA VAL A 61 -17.78 7.24 -1.84
C VAL A 61 -16.66 7.24 -2.89
N ILE A 62 -15.48 7.76 -2.55
CA ILE A 62 -14.32 7.80 -3.44
C ILE A 62 -13.80 6.38 -3.72
N SER A 63 -13.66 5.54 -2.70
CA SER A 63 -13.19 4.17 -2.81
C SER A 63 -14.11 3.31 -3.67
N VAL A 64 -15.44 3.46 -3.54
CA VAL A 64 -16.41 2.80 -4.43
C VAL A 64 -16.22 3.29 -5.86
N SER A 65 -16.11 4.60 -6.06
CA SER A 65 -15.91 5.19 -7.39
C SER A 65 -14.60 4.73 -8.04
N ALA A 66 -13.52 4.69 -7.27
CA ALA A 66 -12.20 4.20 -7.69
C ALA A 66 -12.27 2.71 -8.06
N THR A 67 -12.97 1.90 -7.27
CA THR A 67 -13.16 0.47 -7.55
C THR A 67 -13.94 0.25 -8.84
N LEU A 68 -15.03 1.00 -9.05
CA LEU A 68 -15.79 0.95 -10.30
C LEU A 68 -14.92 1.36 -11.50
N GLY A 69 -14.16 2.44 -11.38
CA GLY A 69 -13.22 2.87 -12.41
C GLY A 69 -12.16 1.81 -12.71
N PHE A 70 -11.63 1.17 -11.68
CA PHE A 70 -10.64 0.11 -11.82
C PHE A 70 -11.20 -1.10 -12.58
N VAL A 71 -12.41 -1.57 -12.25
CA VAL A 71 -13.05 -2.71 -12.94
C VAL A 71 -13.24 -2.42 -14.43
N LEU A 72 -13.55 -1.19 -14.82
CA LEU A 72 -13.70 -0.83 -16.24
C LEU A 72 -12.38 -0.95 -17.03
N VAL A 73 -11.25 -0.72 -16.37
CA VAL A 73 -9.91 -0.77 -16.99
C VAL A 73 -9.30 -2.18 -16.91
N VAL A 74 -9.66 -2.95 -15.86
CA VAL A 74 -9.08 -4.27 -15.59
C VAL A 74 -9.31 -5.22 -16.76
N ASP A 75 -10.52 -5.25 -17.34
CA ASP A 75 -10.89 -6.24 -18.35
C ASP A 75 -10.22 -6.03 -19.71
N GLN A 76 -9.66 -4.84 -19.94
CA GLN A 76 -9.09 -4.44 -21.22
C GLN A 76 -7.55 -4.51 -21.24
N SER A 77 -6.91 -4.74 -20.10
CA SER A 77 -5.46 -4.59 -19.92
C SER A 77 -4.78 -5.88 -19.50
N LYS A 78 -3.55 -6.09 -19.97
CA LYS A 78 -2.67 -7.17 -19.44
C LYS A 78 -2.43 -6.91 -17.96
N ARG A 79 -2.55 -7.94 -17.10
CA ARG A 79 -2.42 -7.79 -15.63
C ARG A 79 -1.10 -7.18 -15.18
N VAL A 80 -0.01 -7.51 -15.87
CA VAL A 80 1.32 -6.92 -15.61
C VAL A 80 1.30 -5.41 -15.86
N THR A 81 0.75 -4.97 -17.00
CA THR A 81 0.61 -3.55 -17.34
C THR A 81 -0.29 -2.82 -16.36
N LEU A 82 -1.38 -3.46 -15.94
CA LEU A 82 -2.29 -2.92 -14.92
C LEU A 82 -1.57 -2.70 -13.59
N MET A 83 -0.76 -3.67 -13.14
CA MET A 83 0.03 -3.50 -11.92
C MET A 83 1.02 -2.34 -12.03
N SER A 84 1.70 -2.21 -13.18
CA SER A 84 2.58 -1.05 -13.43
C SER A 84 1.82 0.28 -13.39
N TRP A 85 0.59 0.33 -13.89
CA TRP A 85 -0.25 1.53 -13.84
C TRP A 85 -0.69 1.87 -12.43
N VAL A 86 -1.05 0.87 -11.63
CA VAL A 86 -1.42 1.03 -10.21
C VAL A 86 -0.23 1.59 -9.43
N LEU A 87 0.95 0.99 -9.59
CA LEU A 87 2.18 1.50 -8.98
C LEU A 87 2.53 2.90 -9.44
N GLY A 88 2.45 3.18 -10.74
CA GLY A 88 2.67 4.52 -11.29
C GLY A 88 1.69 5.55 -10.72
N GLY A 89 0.41 5.16 -10.55
CA GLY A 89 -0.62 5.96 -9.91
C GLY A 89 -0.27 6.30 -8.47
N PHE A 90 0.17 5.33 -7.67
CA PHE A 90 0.59 5.60 -6.29
C PHE A 90 1.87 6.43 -6.20
N ILE A 91 2.86 6.21 -7.09
CA ILE A 91 4.05 7.07 -7.17
C ILE A 91 3.64 8.53 -7.40
N LEU A 92 2.73 8.78 -8.34
CA LEU A 92 2.23 10.13 -8.62
C LEU A 92 1.41 10.69 -7.46
N ALA A 93 0.56 9.88 -6.82
CA ALA A 93 -0.28 10.31 -5.70
C ALA A 93 0.56 10.71 -4.47
N TYR A 94 1.46 9.84 -4.03
CA TYR A 94 2.37 10.11 -2.93
C TYR A 94 3.40 11.21 -3.27
N GLY A 95 3.87 11.24 -4.52
CA GLY A 95 4.72 12.34 -5.01
C GLY A 95 4.00 13.69 -4.97
N THR A 96 2.70 13.73 -5.30
CA THR A 96 1.88 14.94 -5.21
C THR A 96 1.75 15.40 -3.76
N VAL A 97 1.47 14.48 -2.83
CA VAL A 97 1.44 14.82 -1.38
C VAL A 97 2.79 15.34 -0.89
N ALA A 98 3.90 14.70 -1.30
CA ALA A 98 5.24 15.15 -0.94
C ALA A 98 5.54 16.56 -1.48
N LEU A 99 5.13 16.86 -2.72
CA LEU A 99 5.24 18.20 -3.31
C LEU A 99 4.40 19.23 -2.54
N LEU A 100 3.14 18.89 -2.23
CA LEU A 100 2.24 19.77 -1.46
C LEU A 100 2.82 20.11 -0.08
N LEU A 101 3.38 19.12 0.62
CA LEU A 101 4.10 19.35 1.87
C LEU A 101 5.34 20.21 1.67
N GLY A 102 6.10 19.99 0.59
CA GLY A 102 7.31 20.76 0.27
C GLY A 102 7.05 22.25 0.00
N ILE A 103 5.89 22.58 -0.56
CA ILE A 103 5.45 23.97 -0.78
C ILE A 103 4.64 24.56 0.37
N GLN A 104 4.54 23.85 1.52
CA GLN A 104 3.75 24.26 2.68
C GLN A 104 2.27 24.53 2.34
N ALA A 105 1.67 23.67 1.50
CA ALA A 105 0.25 23.72 1.21
C ALA A 105 -0.58 23.56 2.51
N PRO A 106 -1.82 24.08 2.55
CA PRO A 106 -2.65 24.01 3.75
C PRO A 106 -2.89 22.57 4.22
N ASP A 107 -2.71 22.34 5.52
CA ASP A 107 -2.94 21.04 6.17
C ASP A 107 -4.36 20.50 5.93
N LEU A 108 -5.33 21.42 5.80
CA LEU A 108 -6.73 21.14 5.43
C LEU A 108 -6.89 20.45 4.06
N VAL A 109 -5.87 20.48 3.21
CA VAL A 109 -5.85 19.83 1.90
C VAL A 109 -4.97 18.58 1.93
N VAL A 110 -3.79 18.69 2.54
CA VAL A 110 -2.79 17.62 2.50
C VAL A 110 -3.25 16.37 3.24
N TYR A 111 -3.74 16.50 4.48
CA TYR A 111 -4.09 15.34 5.29
C TYR A 111 -5.34 14.61 4.80
N PRO A 112 -6.43 15.28 4.37
CA PRO A 112 -7.57 14.60 3.75
C PRO A 112 -7.18 13.89 2.45
N LEU A 113 -6.33 14.52 1.62
CA LEU A 113 -5.85 13.90 0.39
C LEU A 113 -5.03 12.64 0.68
N LEU A 114 -4.09 12.72 1.62
CA LEU A 114 -3.29 11.56 2.04
C LEU A 114 -4.19 10.45 2.59
N TYR A 115 -5.21 10.79 3.39
CA TYR A 115 -6.19 9.83 3.91
C TYR A 115 -6.95 9.11 2.80
N ILE A 116 -7.40 9.84 1.77
CA ILE A 116 -8.09 9.25 0.61
C ILE A 116 -7.14 8.33 -0.16
N ILE A 117 -5.88 8.75 -0.37
CA ILE A 117 -4.89 7.96 -1.09
C ILE A 117 -4.64 6.63 -0.38
N THR A 118 -4.49 6.64 0.96
CA THR A 118 -4.27 5.41 1.73
C THR A 118 -5.46 4.46 1.67
N GLU A 119 -6.68 4.99 1.74
CA GLU A 119 -7.92 4.20 1.63
C GLU A 119 -8.08 3.58 0.23
N VAL A 120 -7.82 4.36 -0.82
CA VAL A 120 -7.86 3.86 -2.20
C VAL A 120 -6.77 2.83 -2.42
N GLN A 121 -5.57 3.03 -1.87
CA GLN A 121 -4.48 2.05 -1.94
C GLN A 121 -4.85 0.73 -1.32
N TYR A 122 -5.41 0.75 -0.11
CA TYR A 122 -5.81 -0.43 0.64
C TYR A 122 -6.77 -1.34 -0.15
N ILE A 123 -7.54 -0.78 -1.08
CA ILE A 123 -8.50 -1.51 -1.90
C ILE A 123 -7.91 -1.87 -3.27
N ILE A 124 -7.35 -0.89 -3.98
CA ILE A 124 -6.94 -1.05 -5.38
C ILE A 124 -5.68 -1.90 -5.52
N PHE A 125 -4.70 -1.74 -4.62
CA PHE A 125 -3.45 -2.49 -4.72
C PHE A 125 -3.68 -4.00 -4.58
N PRO A 126 -4.36 -4.50 -3.52
CA PRO A 126 -4.64 -5.93 -3.41
C PRO A 126 -5.49 -6.43 -4.56
N LEU A 127 -6.45 -5.63 -5.05
CA LEU A 127 -7.29 -6.03 -6.17
C LEU A 127 -6.48 -6.29 -7.45
N ALA A 128 -5.53 -5.41 -7.78
CA ALA A 128 -4.60 -5.60 -8.89
C ALA A 128 -3.65 -6.78 -8.67
N LEU A 129 -3.15 -6.94 -7.44
CA LEU A 129 -2.22 -8.02 -7.09
C LEU A 129 -2.88 -9.39 -7.19
N TRP A 130 -4.10 -9.54 -6.66
CA TRP A 130 -4.83 -10.79 -6.71
C TRP A 130 -5.28 -11.13 -8.12
N ALA A 131 -5.60 -10.11 -8.95
CA ALA A 131 -5.85 -10.33 -10.36
C ALA A 131 -4.59 -10.84 -11.10
N LEU A 132 -3.40 -10.30 -10.79
CA LEU A 132 -2.13 -10.80 -11.33
C LEU A 132 -1.80 -12.21 -10.82
N ALA A 133 -2.01 -12.49 -9.53
CA ALA A 133 -1.79 -13.81 -8.94
C ALA A 133 -2.72 -14.87 -9.55
N GLY A 134 -3.98 -14.51 -9.86
CA GLY A 134 -4.94 -15.41 -10.50
C GLY A 134 -4.51 -15.86 -11.91
N ASP A 135 -3.77 -15.04 -12.64
CA ASP A 135 -3.21 -15.40 -13.94
C ASP A 135 -1.95 -16.28 -13.82
N LEU A 136 -1.23 -16.18 -12.69
CA LEU A 136 0.04 -16.89 -12.46
C LEU A 136 -0.14 -18.28 -11.84
N PHE A 137 -1.23 -18.51 -11.11
CA PHE A 137 -1.42 -19.74 -10.33
C PHE A 137 -2.69 -20.48 -10.71
N SER A 138 -2.61 -21.81 -10.72
CA SER A 138 -3.79 -22.66 -10.86
C SER A 138 -4.69 -22.57 -9.61
N LEU A 139 -5.96 -22.95 -9.75
CA LEU A 139 -6.90 -23.06 -8.61
C LEU A 139 -6.40 -24.01 -7.52
N ALA A 140 -5.65 -25.06 -7.89
CA ALA A 140 -5.09 -26.03 -6.95
C ALA A 140 -3.92 -25.43 -6.15
N ASP A 141 -3.06 -24.65 -6.81
CA ASP A 141 -1.86 -24.05 -6.21
C ASP A 141 -2.20 -22.83 -5.33
N SER A 142 -3.23 -22.07 -5.73
CA SER A 142 -3.67 -20.85 -5.05
C SER A 142 -3.96 -21.07 -3.55
N ARG A 143 -4.54 -22.21 -3.18
CA ARG A 143 -4.87 -22.55 -1.77
C ARG A 143 -3.64 -22.58 -0.86
N ARG A 144 -2.47 -22.88 -1.43
CA ARG A 144 -1.21 -23.03 -0.70
C ARG A 144 -0.32 -21.80 -0.83
N MET A 145 -0.38 -21.12 -1.98
CA MET A 145 0.47 -19.98 -2.30
C MET A 145 -0.10 -18.65 -1.78
N PHE A 146 -1.42 -18.45 -1.81
CA PHE A 146 -2.03 -17.19 -1.40
C PHE A 146 -1.82 -16.89 0.09
N PRO A 147 -1.91 -17.86 1.03
CA PRO A 147 -1.58 -17.60 2.43
C PRO A 147 -0.13 -17.15 2.63
N VAL A 148 0.80 -17.67 1.82
CA VAL A 148 2.23 -17.30 1.88
C VAL A 148 2.43 -15.86 1.37
N ILE A 149 1.76 -15.50 0.28
CA ILE A 149 1.77 -14.11 -0.23
C ILE A 149 1.15 -13.17 0.80
N ALA A 150 -0.01 -13.52 1.37
CA ALA A 150 -0.71 -12.74 2.37
C ALA A 150 0.09 -12.56 3.68
N ALA A 151 0.96 -13.51 4.03
CA ALA A 151 1.89 -13.35 5.15
C ALA A 151 2.83 -12.15 4.93
N GLY A 152 3.17 -11.82 3.67
CA GLY A 152 3.89 -10.59 3.31
C GLY A 152 3.15 -9.34 3.79
N ALA A 153 1.84 -9.25 3.55
CA ALA A 153 1.00 -8.15 4.04
C ALA A 153 0.99 -8.08 5.58
N ALA A 154 0.87 -9.23 6.26
CA ALA A 154 0.86 -9.26 7.72
C ALA A 154 2.18 -8.73 8.32
N VAL A 155 3.32 -9.17 7.78
CA VAL A 155 4.65 -8.68 8.16
C VAL A 155 4.78 -7.20 7.82
N GLY A 156 4.34 -6.79 6.63
CA GLY A 156 4.38 -5.41 6.19
C GLY A 156 3.56 -4.48 7.09
N ASN A 157 2.37 -4.91 7.51
CA ASN A 157 1.54 -4.13 8.41
C ASN A 157 2.20 -3.90 9.77
N ILE A 158 2.84 -4.93 10.33
CA ILE A 158 3.60 -4.82 11.58
C ILE A 158 4.76 -3.83 11.40
N LEU A 159 5.53 -3.98 10.33
CA LEU A 159 6.68 -3.13 10.04
C LEU A 159 6.27 -1.67 9.77
N GLY A 160 5.19 -1.44 9.05
CA GLY A 160 4.66 -0.09 8.77
C GLY A 160 4.22 0.64 10.04
N ASN A 161 3.46 -0.05 10.90
CA ASN A 161 3.06 0.50 12.20
C ASN A 161 4.28 0.72 13.13
N ALA A 162 5.21 -0.22 13.18
CA ALA A 162 6.44 -0.09 13.97
C ALA A 162 7.30 1.09 13.49
N LEU A 163 7.41 1.28 12.17
CA LEU A 163 8.10 2.40 11.57
C LEU A 163 7.41 3.73 11.93
N ALA A 164 6.08 3.79 11.85
CA ALA A 164 5.32 4.97 12.25
C ALA A 164 5.55 5.33 13.72
N ALA A 165 5.48 4.34 14.61
CA ALA A 165 5.73 4.53 16.04
C ALA A 165 7.17 4.98 16.32
N LEU A 166 8.17 4.36 15.68
CA LEU A 166 9.58 4.73 15.82
C LEU A 166 9.80 6.18 15.37
N LEU A 167 9.27 6.56 14.22
CA LEU A 167 9.42 7.91 13.68
C LEU A 167 8.69 8.95 14.53
N ALA A 168 7.51 8.63 15.08
CA ALA A 168 6.84 9.49 16.03
C ALA A 168 7.71 9.79 17.26
N VAL A 169 8.39 8.78 17.81
CA VAL A 169 9.32 8.97 18.94
C VAL A 169 10.55 9.80 18.54
N LEU A 170 11.14 9.51 17.38
CA LEU A 170 12.37 10.17 16.93
C LEU A 170 12.14 11.62 16.48
N PHE A 171 10.98 11.92 15.90
CA PHE A 171 10.69 13.21 15.25
C PHE A 171 9.59 14.02 15.93
N ALA A 172 9.04 13.58 17.07
CA ALA A 172 8.16 14.38 17.95
C ALA A 172 8.64 15.84 18.17
N PRO A 173 9.96 16.16 18.21
CA PRO A 173 10.40 17.54 18.45
C PRO A 173 10.53 18.44 17.20
N THR A 174 10.50 17.92 15.96
CA THR A 174 11.03 18.68 14.81
C THR A 174 10.06 19.03 13.68
N GLY A 175 8.82 18.54 13.66
CA GLY A 175 7.76 18.95 12.72
C GLY A 175 8.01 18.70 11.20
N GLY A 176 9.25 18.45 10.79
CA GLY A 176 9.69 18.30 9.40
C GLY A 176 9.86 16.84 8.92
N GLY A 177 9.53 15.85 9.75
CA GLY A 177 9.66 14.43 9.42
C GLY A 177 8.74 13.98 8.28
N THR A 178 7.60 14.65 8.09
CA THR A 178 6.53 14.23 7.18
C THR A 178 6.90 14.31 5.68
N VAL A 179 7.74 15.25 5.27
CA VAL A 179 8.18 15.40 3.85
C VAL A 179 9.14 14.28 3.46
N TRP A 180 10.13 14.00 4.32
CA TRP A 180 11.13 12.96 4.10
C TRP A 180 10.49 11.57 4.04
N THR A 181 9.48 11.34 4.87
CA THR A 181 8.81 10.04 4.92
C THR A 181 7.93 9.79 3.70
N MET A 182 7.18 10.80 3.23
CA MET A 182 6.41 10.68 1.98
C MET A 182 7.32 10.50 0.75
N SER A 183 8.48 11.17 0.72
CA SER A 183 9.49 10.95 -0.32
C SER A 183 10.04 9.51 -0.31
N MET A 184 10.20 8.92 0.88
CA MET A 184 10.61 7.52 1.04
C MET A 184 9.52 6.55 0.56
N THR A 185 8.23 6.85 0.77
CA THR A 185 7.13 6.02 0.25
C THR A 185 7.10 5.98 -1.29
N ALA A 186 7.33 7.12 -1.95
CA ALA A 186 7.44 7.17 -3.41
C ALA A 186 8.64 6.36 -3.93
N LEU A 187 9.77 6.38 -3.22
CA LEU A 187 10.95 5.58 -3.55
C LEU A 187 10.68 4.07 -3.39
N LEU A 188 9.96 3.66 -2.34
CA LEU A 188 9.60 2.26 -2.14
C LEU A 188 8.70 1.73 -3.26
N TYR A 189 7.78 2.55 -3.77
CA TYR A 189 7.01 2.17 -4.96
C TYR A 189 7.85 2.15 -6.24
N GLY A 190 8.81 3.07 -6.38
CA GLY A 190 9.79 3.02 -7.48
C GLY A 190 10.61 1.73 -7.49
N LEU A 191 11.03 1.25 -6.31
CA LEU A 191 11.71 -0.04 -6.16
C LEU A 191 10.78 -1.22 -6.45
N SER A 192 9.49 -1.10 -6.13
CA SER A 192 8.48 -2.12 -6.40
C SER A 192 8.28 -2.35 -7.91
N LEU A 193 8.50 -1.34 -8.75
CA LEU A 193 8.48 -1.49 -10.21
C LEU A 193 9.59 -2.41 -10.74
N LEU A 194 10.70 -2.57 -10.02
CA LEU A 194 11.79 -3.48 -10.42
C LEU A 194 11.45 -4.96 -10.20
N LEU A 195 10.35 -5.24 -9.49
CA LEU A 195 9.92 -6.59 -9.14
C LEU A 195 8.89 -7.18 -10.11
N ILE A 196 8.46 -6.40 -11.11
CA ILE A 196 7.43 -6.75 -12.11
C ILE A 196 8.08 -6.84 -13.48
#